data_AF-A0A7W7R5Z4-F1
#
_entry.id   AF-A0A7W7R5Z4-F1
#
_cell.length_a   1.000
_cell.length_b   1.000
_cell.length_c   1.000
_cell.angle_alpha   90.00
_cell.angle_beta   90.00
_cell.angle_gamma   90.00
#
_symmetry.space_group_name_H-M   'P 1'
#
loop_
_entity.id
_entity.type
_entity.pdbx_description
1 polymer ?
#
loop_
_entity_poly.entity_id
_entity_poly.type
_entity_poly.pdbx_seq_one_letter_code
_entity_poly.pdbx_strand_id
1 'polypeptide(L)'
;MAEPLFLAAAVIPTARPPLPLVPPPARPLAGVRYAEIETSRLCNRSCSWCPTGQTAWRKHQELMDWGLFAKITAELGAVGFDGYFAFHNYNEPLANPRLLREITWVRTEVPHAKPSVYTNGDLLKRDLLVQMRDEGVKYIRVTRYPHRATTVPTYEALRRWLKLAGLDGPDFDWRFSEVRQGLAATWTDAGTGTRVEVIRPAIDTYNDRGGTAVVPKDGELRRSPCLMTATSISVNYLGEVKMCCNVEPLEEQHRQYVVGNVRDASLGELFGGPLMAVWRERQAQADWSASAACRTCVQPLPETRR
;
A
#
# COMPACT_ATOMS: atom_id res chain seq x y z
N MET A 1 -25.02 41.47 11.69
CA MET A 1 -24.56 40.89 10.41
C MET A 1 -23.08 40.62 10.58
N ALA A 2 -22.72 39.35 10.78
CA ALA A 2 -21.33 38.94 10.97
C ALA A 2 -20.75 38.58 9.60
N GLU A 3 -19.64 39.22 9.23
CA GLU A 3 -18.89 38.90 8.01
C GLU A 3 -18.35 37.47 8.07
N PRO A 4 -18.37 36.71 6.96
CA PRO A 4 -17.77 35.40 6.92
C PRO A 4 -16.23 35.53 6.94
N LEU A 5 -15.61 34.94 7.96
CA LEU A 5 -14.17 34.70 8.00
C LEU A 5 -13.80 33.77 6.82
N PHE A 6 -13.22 34.33 5.77
CA PHE A 6 -12.54 33.54 4.74
C PHE A 6 -11.30 32.89 5.39
N LEU A 7 -11.36 31.58 5.62
CA LEU A 7 -10.16 30.78 5.89
C LEU A 7 -9.23 30.94 4.68
N ALA A 8 -8.11 31.63 4.88
CA ALA A 8 -7.05 31.70 3.87
C ALA A 8 -6.60 30.26 3.53
N ALA A 9 -6.75 29.87 2.27
CA ALA A 9 -6.16 28.65 1.76
C ALA A 9 -4.66 28.70 2.06
N ALA A 10 -4.17 27.76 2.88
CA ALA A 10 -2.75 27.63 3.13
C ALA A 10 -2.06 27.36 1.78
N VAL A 11 -1.26 28.32 1.32
CA VAL A 11 -0.38 28.16 0.18
C VAL A 11 0.61 27.05 0.54
N ILE A 12 0.34 25.83 0.07
CA ILE A 12 1.28 24.72 0.19
C ILE A 12 2.49 25.12 -0.66
N PRO A 13 3.72 25.19 -0.09
CA PRO A 13 4.89 25.56 -0.86
C PRO A 13 5.05 24.54 -2.00
N THR A 14 5.00 25.04 -3.23
CA THR A 14 5.16 24.26 -4.47
C THR A 14 6.63 23.97 -4.79
N ALA A 15 7.56 24.50 -3.99
CA ALA A 15 8.98 24.37 -4.23
C ALA A 15 9.49 23.02 -3.71
N ARG A 16 9.88 22.14 -4.65
CA ARG A 16 10.68 20.94 -4.33
C ARG A 16 11.92 21.39 -3.55
N PRO A 17 12.29 20.71 -2.45
CA PRO A 17 13.50 21.06 -1.72
C PRO A 17 14.71 20.97 -2.66
N PRO A 18 15.69 21.90 -2.57
CA PRO A 18 16.90 21.81 -3.36
C PRO A 18 17.59 20.46 -3.07
N LEU A 19 17.90 19.72 -4.14
CA LEU A 19 18.51 18.40 -4.02
C LEU A 19 20.00 18.56 -3.67
N PRO A 20 20.47 18.06 -2.52
CA PRO A 20 21.89 17.95 -2.27
C PRO A 20 22.51 16.96 -3.26
N LEU A 21 23.76 17.20 -3.66
CA LEU A 21 24.55 16.26 -4.46
C LEU A 21 24.98 15.09 -3.56
N VAL A 22 24.10 14.09 -3.40
CA VAL A 22 24.41 12.86 -2.68
C VAL A 22 24.79 11.79 -3.70
N PRO A 23 26.00 11.21 -3.64
CA PRO A 23 26.39 10.14 -4.54
C PRO A 23 25.46 8.93 -4.33
N PRO A 24 25.07 8.22 -5.41
CA PRO A 24 24.18 7.07 -5.29
C PRO A 24 24.83 5.98 -4.41
N PRO A 25 24.08 5.35 -3.51
CA PRO A 25 24.59 4.29 -2.64
C PRO A 25 25.07 3.08 -3.46
N ALA A 26 26.15 2.42 -3.00
CA ALA A 26 26.75 1.26 -3.66
C ALA A 26 25.79 0.06 -3.83
N ARG A 27 24.72 -0.01 -3.03
CA ARG A 27 23.62 -0.96 -3.16
C ARG A 27 22.30 -0.19 -3.12
N PRO A 28 21.78 0.25 -4.27
CA PRO A 28 20.71 1.23 -4.30
C PRO A 28 19.37 0.75 -3.77
N LEU A 29 19.14 -0.57 -3.70
CA LEU A 29 17.94 -1.18 -3.12
C LEU A 29 18.22 -1.85 -1.76
N ALA A 30 19.38 -1.61 -1.14
CA ALA A 30 19.68 -2.16 0.18
C ALA A 30 18.67 -1.66 1.23
N GLY A 31 18.21 -2.57 2.08
CA GLY A 31 17.25 -2.26 3.15
C GLY A 31 15.79 -2.19 2.71
N VAL A 32 15.49 -2.31 1.41
CA VAL A 32 14.10 -2.46 0.95
C VAL A 32 13.54 -3.77 1.49
N ARG A 33 12.47 -3.68 2.27
CA ARG A 33 11.73 -4.82 2.86
C ARG A 33 10.37 -5.02 2.21
N TYR A 34 9.85 -3.97 1.57
CA TYR A 34 8.52 -3.94 0.96
C TYR A 34 8.60 -3.31 -0.44
N ALA A 35 8.13 -4.04 -1.45
CA ALA A 35 7.89 -3.54 -2.79
C ALA A 35 6.39 -3.53 -3.05
N GLU A 36 5.77 -2.36 -3.07
CA GLU A 36 4.34 -2.17 -3.29
C GLU A 36 4.12 -1.68 -4.73
N ILE A 37 3.86 -2.62 -5.64
CA ILE A 37 3.75 -2.41 -7.09
C ILE A 37 2.28 -2.52 -7.49
N GLU A 38 1.66 -1.38 -7.79
CA GLU A 38 0.30 -1.34 -8.31
C GLU A 38 0.28 -1.80 -9.77
N THR A 39 -0.13 -3.03 -10.04
CA THR A 39 -0.13 -3.58 -11.41
C THR A 39 -1.40 -3.25 -12.19
N SER A 40 -2.39 -2.62 -11.54
CA SER A 40 -3.68 -2.24 -12.14
C SER A 40 -4.31 -1.05 -11.43
N ARG A 41 -5.20 -0.33 -12.11
CA ARG A 41 -5.79 0.93 -11.64
C ARG A 41 -7.10 0.78 -10.85
N LEU A 42 -7.99 -0.11 -11.28
CA LEU A 42 -9.38 -0.19 -10.80
C LEU A 42 -9.46 -0.56 -9.32
N CYS A 43 -10.39 0.07 -8.60
CA CYS A 43 -10.96 -0.50 -7.40
C CYS A 43 -12.47 -0.59 -7.56
N ASN A 44 -13.07 -1.73 -7.22
CA ASN A 44 -14.52 -1.96 -7.31
C ASN A 44 -15.31 -1.37 -6.13
N ARG A 45 -14.69 -0.50 -5.32
CA ARG A 45 -15.32 0.20 -4.19
C ARG A 45 -15.07 1.70 -4.25
N SER A 46 -16.00 2.46 -3.68
CA SER A 46 -15.93 3.91 -3.50
C SER A 46 -16.09 4.29 -2.02
N CYS A 47 -15.16 3.86 -1.17
CA CYS A 47 -15.19 4.15 0.27
C CYS A 47 -14.97 5.65 0.54
N SER A 48 -15.79 6.27 1.38
CA SER A 48 -15.67 7.71 1.69
C SER A 48 -14.36 8.09 2.40
N TRP A 49 -13.69 7.13 3.04
CA TRP A 49 -12.40 7.25 3.73
C TRP A 49 -11.21 6.78 2.89
N CYS A 50 -11.32 6.85 1.55
CA CYS A 50 -10.26 6.48 0.62
C CYS A 50 -10.21 7.50 -0.52
N PRO A 51 -9.01 7.92 -1.00
CA PRO A 51 -8.91 8.85 -2.13
C PRO A 51 -9.62 8.32 -3.37
N THR A 52 -9.54 7.00 -3.60
CA THR A 52 -10.27 6.30 -4.67
C THR A 52 -11.79 6.50 -4.60
N GLY A 53 -12.38 6.63 -3.41
CA GLY A 53 -13.82 6.82 -3.26
C GLY A 53 -14.26 8.29 -3.30
N GLN A 54 -13.33 9.22 -3.13
CA GLN A 54 -13.57 10.66 -3.25
C GLN A 54 -13.45 11.16 -4.67
N THR A 55 -12.77 10.38 -5.51
CA THR A 55 -12.51 10.70 -6.91
C THR A 55 -13.19 9.68 -7.82
N ALA A 56 -13.45 10.06 -9.07
CA ALA A 56 -13.97 9.14 -10.07
C ALA A 56 -12.86 8.45 -10.89
N TRP A 57 -11.58 8.67 -10.52
CA TRP A 57 -10.46 8.35 -11.40
C TRP A 57 -10.20 6.85 -11.56
N ARG A 58 -10.59 6.00 -10.61
CA ARG A 58 -10.22 4.58 -10.60
C ARG A 58 -11.39 3.65 -10.93
N LYS A 59 -12.33 4.11 -11.77
CA LYS A 59 -13.52 3.35 -12.20
C LYS A 59 -13.31 2.47 -13.44
N HIS A 60 -12.22 2.65 -14.16
CA HIS A 60 -11.89 1.86 -15.35
C HIS A 60 -10.63 1.04 -15.12
N GLN A 61 -10.62 -0.17 -15.68
CA GLN A 61 -9.43 -1.01 -15.65
C GLN A 61 -8.39 -0.46 -16.60
N GLU A 62 -7.22 -0.19 -16.05
CA GLU A 62 -6.00 0.06 -16.78
C GLU A 62 -4.92 -0.77 -16.11
N LEU A 63 -4.08 -1.40 -16.93
CA LEU A 63 -3.06 -2.33 -16.48
C LEU A 63 -1.70 -1.69 -16.64
N MET A 64 -0.80 -1.94 -15.69
CA MET A 64 0.60 -1.62 -15.89
C MET A 64 1.10 -2.30 -17.17
N ASP A 65 1.85 -1.55 -17.97
CA ASP A 65 2.52 -2.10 -19.14
C ASP A 65 3.39 -3.31 -18.75
N TRP A 66 3.31 -4.39 -19.52
CA TRP A 66 4.04 -5.61 -19.18
C TRP A 66 5.55 -5.41 -19.23
N GLY A 67 6.06 -4.58 -20.16
CA GLY A 67 7.47 -4.24 -20.24
C GLY A 67 7.96 -3.55 -18.97
N LEU A 68 7.17 -2.64 -18.40
CA LEU A 68 7.49 -2.03 -17.11
C LEU A 68 7.47 -3.03 -15.96
N PHE A 69 6.46 -3.89 -15.87
CA PHE A 69 6.38 -4.91 -14.83
C PHE A 69 7.57 -5.89 -14.90
N ALA A 70 7.94 -6.32 -16.10
CA ALA A 70 9.12 -7.15 -16.35
C ALA A 70 10.42 -6.43 -15.95
N LYS A 71 10.58 -5.14 -16.30
CA LYS A 71 11.74 -4.33 -15.87
C LYS A 71 11.85 -4.25 -14.34
N ILE A 72 10.74 -3.92 -13.66
CA ILE A 72 10.69 -3.83 -12.19
C ILE A 72 11.11 -5.15 -11.53
N THR A 73 10.56 -6.27 -12.01
CA THR A 73 10.83 -7.59 -11.44
C THR A 73 12.26 -8.05 -11.74
N ALA A 74 12.78 -7.82 -12.95
CA ALA A 74 14.17 -8.12 -13.28
C ALA A 74 15.17 -7.36 -12.38
N GLU A 75 14.93 -6.07 -12.13
CA GLU A 75 15.81 -5.28 -11.25
C GLU A 75 15.76 -5.74 -9.79
N LEU A 76 14.58 -6.11 -9.28
CA LEU A 76 14.43 -6.67 -7.92
C LEU A 76 15.06 -8.06 -7.81
N GLY A 77 14.94 -8.88 -8.86
CA GLY A 77 15.56 -10.20 -8.95
C GLY A 77 17.09 -10.11 -8.96
N ALA A 78 17.65 -9.19 -9.75
CA ALA A 78 19.09 -8.98 -9.87
C ALA A 78 19.78 -8.60 -8.54
N VAL A 79 19.05 -7.93 -7.63
CA VAL A 79 19.57 -7.60 -6.28
C VAL A 79 19.22 -8.65 -5.23
N GLY A 80 18.58 -9.76 -5.61
CA GLY A 80 18.18 -10.83 -4.70
C GLY A 80 17.14 -10.39 -3.67
N PHE A 81 16.18 -9.54 -4.05
CA PHE A 81 15.14 -9.04 -3.14
C PHE A 81 14.39 -10.19 -2.45
N ASP A 82 14.38 -10.19 -1.12
CA ASP A 82 13.80 -11.23 -0.25
C ASP A 82 12.65 -10.72 0.65
N GLY A 83 12.21 -9.49 0.37
CA GLY A 83 11.12 -8.82 1.07
C GLY A 83 9.73 -9.17 0.52
N TYR A 84 8.72 -8.45 0.99
CA TYR A 84 7.35 -8.61 0.53
C TYR A 84 7.12 -7.89 -0.79
N PHE A 85 6.62 -8.59 -1.81
CA PHE A 85 6.21 -8.03 -3.09
C PHE A 85 4.68 -7.98 -3.14
N ALA A 86 4.09 -6.79 -3.10
CA ALA A 86 2.65 -6.61 -3.03
C ALA A 86 2.09 -5.95 -4.29
N PHE A 87 1.00 -6.50 -4.83
CA PHE A 87 0.38 -6.10 -6.10
C PHE A 87 -0.63 -4.94 -5.97
N HIS A 88 -0.42 -4.07 -4.98
CA HIS A 88 -1.42 -3.09 -4.57
C HIS A 88 -0.86 -1.69 -4.37
N ASN A 89 -1.76 -0.72 -4.45
CA ASN A 89 -1.64 0.58 -3.81
C ASN A 89 -3.05 1.13 -3.50
N TYR A 90 -3.75 1.64 -4.52
CA TYR A 90 -5.10 2.17 -4.39
C TYR A 90 -6.14 1.42 -5.25
N ASN A 91 -5.75 0.26 -5.77
CA ASN A 91 -6.54 -0.66 -6.58
C ASN A 91 -7.14 -1.83 -5.77
N GLU A 92 -7.99 -2.61 -6.42
CA GLU A 92 -8.39 -3.95 -5.99
C GLU A 92 -7.62 -4.99 -6.81
N PRO A 93 -6.58 -5.66 -6.26
CA PRO A 93 -5.77 -6.61 -7.03
C PRO A 93 -6.56 -7.77 -7.61
N LEU A 94 -7.61 -8.26 -6.93
CA LEU A 94 -8.42 -9.38 -7.45
C LEU A 94 -9.29 -8.98 -8.65
N ALA A 95 -9.44 -7.69 -8.94
CA ALA A 95 -10.08 -7.22 -10.16
C ALA A 95 -9.13 -7.20 -11.36
N ASN A 96 -7.82 -7.43 -11.15
CA ASN A 96 -6.84 -7.55 -12.23
C ASN A 96 -6.91 -8.96 -12.85
N PRO A 97 -7.31 -9.11 -14.12
CA PRO A 97 -7.37 -10.41 -14.78
C PRO A 97 -5.99 -11.07 -14.96
N ARG A 98 -4.89 -10.31 -14.79
CA ARG A 98 -3.52 -10.82 -14.89
C ARG A 98 -2.91 -11.22 -13.54
N LEU A 99 -3.58 -11.03 -12.41
CA LEU A 99 -2.96 -11.16 -11.08
C LEU A 99 -2.22 -12.50 -10.90
N LEU A 100 -2.87 -13.62 -11.25
CA LEU A 100 -2.26 -14.95 -11.11
C LEU A 100 -1.00 -15.09 -11.96
N ARG A 101 -1.05 -14.64 -13.22
CA ARG A 101 0.12 -14.61 -14.11
C ARG A 101 1.23 -13.73 -13.54
N GLU A 102 0.89 -12.59 -12.94
CA GLU A 102 1.85 -11.69 -12.30
C GLU A 102 2.49 -12.32 -11.05
N ILE A 103 1.73 -13.11 -10.27
CA ILE A 103 2.25 -13.89 -9.14
C ILE A 103 3.25 -14.95 -9.64
N THR A 104 2.87 -15.77 -10.62
CA THR A 104 3.77 -16.80 -11.19
C THR A 104 5.05 -16.16 -11.76
N TRP A 105 4.93 -14.99 -12.40
CA TRP A 105 6.06 -14.24 -12.91
C TRP A 105 7.01 -13.79 -11.78
N VAL A 106 6.49 -13.19 -10.71
CA VAL A 106 7.31 -12.77 -9.55
C VAL A 106 8.00 -13.97 -8.90
N ARG A 107 7.34 -15.12 -8.78
CA ARG A 107 7.95 -16.35 -8.24
C ARG A 107 9.14 -16.83 -9.08
N THR A 108 9.13 -16.54 -10.37
CA THR A 108 10.18 -16.94 -11.31
C THR A 108 11.32 -15.93 -11.33
N GLU A 109 11.00 -14.64 -11.55
CA GLU A 109 12.00 -13.58 -11.73
C GLU A 109 12.57 -13.05 -10.41
N VAL A 110 11.83 -13.17 -9.31
CA VAL A 110 12.25 -12.71 -7.98
C VAL A 110 12.06 -13.84 -6.96
N PRO A 111 12.81 -14.96 -7.10
CA PRO A 111 12.49 -16.23 -6.43
C PRO A 111 12.53 -16.17 -4.89
N HIS A 112 13.29 -15.21 -4.34
CA HIS A 112 13.40 -14.99 -2.89
C HIS A 112 12.33 -14.06 -2.32
N ALA A 113 11.58 -13.35 -3.17
CA ALA A 113 10.52 -12.48 -2.71
C ALA A 113 9.39 -13.27 -2.05
N LYS A 114 8.61 -12.55 -1.25
CA LYS A 114 7.39 -13.03 -0.59
C LYS A 114 6.20 -12.36 -1.24
N PRO A 115 5.60 -12.94 -2.31
CA PRO A 115 4.42 -12.36 -2.93
C PRO A 115 3.29 -12.20 -1.91
N SER A 116 2.63 -11.06 -1.92
CA SER A 116 1.58 -10.69 -0.98
C SER A 116 0.41 -10.01 -1.67
N VAL A 117 -0.82 -10.37 -1.31
CA VAL A 117 -2.03 -9.81 -1.90
C VAL A 117 -2.81 -9.06 -0.83
N TYR A 118 -3.10 -7.78 -1.09
CA TYR A 118 -3.90 -6.92 -0.23
C TYR A 118 -5.19 -6.60 -0.97
N THR A 119 -6.31 -7.14 -0.51
CA THR A 119 -7.59 -7.09 -1.21
C THR A 119 -8.69 -6.60 -0.28
N ASN A 120 -9.72 -5.96 -0.83
CA ASN A 120 -10.95 -5.73 -0.10
C ASN A 120 -11.73 -7.03 0.14
N GLY A 121 -11.51 -8.08 -0.64
CA GLY A 121 -12.10 -9.42 -0.48
C GLY A 121 -13.46 -9.64 -1.11
N ASP A 122 -14.00 -8.69 -1.89
CA ASP A 122 -15.31 -8.85 -2.53
C ASP A 122 -15.30 -9.97 -3.57
N LEU A 123 -14.17 -10.12 -4.27
CA LEU A 123 -13.96 -11.12 -5.32
C LEU A 123 -13.30 -12.40 -4.79
N LEU A 124 -12.93 -12.44 -3.50
CA LEU A 124 -12.23 -13.59 -2.95
C LEU A 124 -13.22 -14.71 -2.57
N LYS A 125 -12.96 -15.89 -3.11
CA LYS A 125 -13.63 -17.16 -2.79
C LYS A 125 -12.59 -18.24 -2.48
N ARG A 126 -13.03 -19.36 -1.91
CA ARG A 126 -12.20 -20.52 -1.57
C ARG A 126 -11.23 -20.90 -2.69
N ASP A 127 -11.72 -21.11 -3.90
CA ASP A 127 -10.90 -21.60 -5.01
C ASP A 127 -9.77 -20.62 -5.38
N LEU A 128 -10.08 -19.33 -5.40
CA LEU A 128 -9.07 -18.30 -5.69
C LEU A 128 -8.05 -18.17 -4.55
N LEU A 129 -8.46 -18.32 -3.30
CA LEU A 129 -7.53 -18.37 -2.17
C LEU A 129 -6.58 -19.57 -2.26
N VAL A 130 -7.13 -20.75 -2.53
CA VAL A 130 -6.36 -21.99 -2.73
C VAL A 130 -5.38 -21.84 -3.89
N GLN A 131 -5.84 -21.30 -5.02
CA GLN A 131 -4.98 -21.06 -6.18
C GLN A 131 -3.84 -20.10 -5.86
N MET A 132 -4.10 -18.95 -5.22
CA MET A 132 -3.04 -18.02 -4.82
C MET A 132 -2.03 -18.64 -3.84
N ARG A 133 -2.51 -19.46 -2.90
CA ARG A 133 -1.64 -20.21 -1.98
C ARG A 133 -0.73 -21.17 -2.76
N ASP A 134 -1.28 -21.95 -3.68
CA ASP A 134 -0.56 -22.97 -4.44
C ASP A 134 0.45 -22.34 -5.41
N GLU A 135 0.15 -21.14 -5.95
CA GLU A 135 1.09 -20.28 -6.70
C GLU A 135 2.18 -19.66 -5.80
N GLY A 136 2.16 -19.88 -4.49
CA GLY A 136 3.23 -19.50 -3.57
C GLY A 136 3.10 -18.11 -2.96
N VAL A 137 1.90 -17.50 -2.95
CA VAL A 137 1.64 -16.29 -2.17
C VAL A 137 1.90 -16.55 -0.69
N LYS A 138 2.69 -15.69 -0.05
CA LYS A 138 3.09 -15.84 1.37
C LYS A 138 2.15 -15.13 2.33
N TYR A 139 1.51 -14.05 1.91
CA TYR A 139 0.58 -13.32 2.76
C TYR A 139 -0.62 -12.78 1.97
N ILE A 140 -1.82 -13.09 2.43
CA ILE A 140 -3.07 -12.54 1.89
C ILE A 140 -3.74 -11.73 2.99
N ARG A 141 -3.86 -10.43 2.79
CA ARG A 141 -4.58 -9.54 3.68
C ARG A 141 -5.90 -9.12 3.06
N VAL A 142 -6.98 -9.53 3.68
CA VAL A 142 -8.33 -9.13 3.30
C VAL A 142 -8.79 -8.03 4.24
N THR A 143 -9.18 -6.87 3.73
CA THR A 143 -9.78 -5.82 4.55
C THR A 143 -11.26 -5.65 4.18
N ARG A 144 -12.14 -6.26 4.97
CA ARG A 144 -13.59 -6.23 4.76
C ARG A 144 -14.16 -4.88 5.18
N TYR A 145 -14.08 -3.90 4.29
CA TYR A 145 -14.57 -2.54 4.52
C TYR A 145 -16.07 -2.50 4.82
N PRO A 146 -16.51 -1.70 5.81
CA PRO A 146 -17.93 -1.44 6.04
C PRO A 146 -18.54 -0.60 4.91
N HIS A 147 -19.87 -0.48 4.90
CA HIS A 147 -20.57 0.48 4.02
C HIS A 147 -20.52 1.91 4.57
N ARG A 148 -20.44 2.08 5.89
CA ARG A 148 -20.35 3.38 6.57
C ARG A 148 -19.13 3.43 7.47
N ALA A 149 -18.44 4.56 7.51
CA ALA A 149 -17.23 4.75 8.33
C ALA A 149 -17.48 4.51 9.82
N THR A 150 -18.69 4.83 10.29
CA THR A 150 -19.13 4.69 11.69
C THR A 150 -19.52 3.26 12.08
N THR A 151 -19.37 2.28 11.19
CA THR A 151 -19.75 0.90 11.48
C THR A 151 -18.73 0.27 12.42
N VAL A 152 -19.18 -0.13 13.61
CA VAL A 152 -18.36 -0.84 14.59
C VAL A 152 -18.02 -2.25 14.06
N PRO A 153 -16.76 -2.71 14.14
CA PRO A 153 -16.39 -4.06 13.73
C PRO A 153 -16.92 -5.12 14.71
N THR A 154 -17.37 -6.26 14.19
CA THR A 154 -17.81 -7.41 15.01
C THR A 154 -17.24 -8.72 14.47
N TYR A 155 -16.98 -9.69 15.35
CA TYR A 155 -16.58 -11.03 14.93
C TYR A 155 -17.67 -11.75 14.13
N GLU A 156 -18.94 -11.46 14.40
CA GLU A 156 -20.07 -12.01 13.65
C GLU A 156 -20.02 -11.62 12.17
N ALA A 157 -19.65 -10.36 11.86
CA ALA A 157 -19.47 -9.92 10.49
C ALA A 157 -18.33 -10.66 9.78
N LEU A 158 -17.24 -10.99 10.49
CA LEU A 158 -16.15 -11.81 9.97
C LEU A 158 -16.61 -13.24 9.70
N ARG A 159 -17.26 -13.89 10.67
CA ARG A 159 -17.80 -15.26 10.52
C ARG A 159 -18.76 -15.37 9.35
N ARG A 160 -19.69 -14.39 9.23
CA ARG A 160 -20.62 -14.33 8.10
C ARG A 160 -19.91 -14.21 6.76
N TRP A 161 -18.89 -13.36 6.66
CA TRP A 161 -18.14 -13.23 5.41
C TRP A 161 -17.34 -14.50 5.08
N LEU A 162 -16.67 -15.11 6.06
CA LEU A 162 -15.94 -16.37 5.88
C LEU A 162 -16.87 -17.45 5.31
N LYS A 163 -18.06 -17.60 5.87
CA LYS A 163 -19.09 -18.51 5.35
C LYS A 163 -19.50 -18.19 3.91
N LEU A 164 -19.78 -16.92 3.60
CA LEU A 164 -20.13 -16.50 2.23
C LEU A 164 -18.99 -16.63 1.21
N ALA A 165 -17.74 -16.67 1.67
CA ALA A 165 -16.56 -16.90 0.86
C ALA A 165 -16.23 -18.39 0.69
N GLY A 166 -16.93 -19.29 1.41
CA GLY A 166 -16.62 -20.72 1.45
C GLY A 166 -15.37 -21.06 2.27
N LEU A 167 -15.04 -20.21 3.23
CA LEU A 167 -13.83 -20.28 4.06
C LEU A 167 -14.11 -20.70 5.51
N ASP A 168 -15.32 -21.16 5.84
CA ASP A 168 -15.70 -21.63 7.19
C ASP A 168 -15.65 -23.16 7.33
N GLY A 169 -15.09 -23.86 6.34
CA GLY A 169 -14.91 -25.31 6.34
C GLY A 169 -13.77 -25.80 7.25
N PRO A 170 -13.65 -27.13 7.44
CA PRO A 170 -12.69 -27.75 8.36
C PRO A 170 -11.22 -27.53 7.98
N ASP A 171 -10.94 -27.16 6.73
CA ASP A 171 -9.59 -26.84 6.24
C ASP A 171 -9.04 -25.53 6.84
N PHE A 172 -9.91 -24.73 7.46
CA PHE A 172 -9.55 -23.41 7.97
C PHE A 172 -9.78 -23.30 9.48
N ASP A 173 -8.70 -23.45 10.25
CA ASP A 173 -8.70 -23.16 11.70
C ASP A 173 -8.48 -21.65 11.95
N TRP A 174 -9.57 -20.87 11.87
CA TRP A 174 -9.51 -19.42 12.05
C TRP A 174 -9.36 -19.01 13.52
N ARG A 175 -8.33 -18.22 13.80
CA ARG A 175 -8.11 -17.55 15.09
C ARG A 175 -8.62 -16.13 15.05
N PHE A 176 -9.53 -15.79 15.95
CA PHE A 176 -10.14 -14.46 16.05
C PHE A 176 -9.45 -13.63 17.14
N SER A 177 -9.06 -12.41 16.82
CA SER A 177 -8.37 -11.52 17.75
C SER A 177 -8.60 -10.05 17.43
N GLU A 178 -8.33 -9.18 18.40
CA GLU A 178 -8.18 -7.75 18.16
C GLU A 178 -6.84 -7.47 17.46
N VAL A 179 -6.86 -6.48 16.58
CA VAL A 179 -5.68 -5.98 15.86
C VAL A 179 -5.73 -4.46 15.86
N ARG A 180 -4.60 -3.81 15.57
CA ARG A 180 -4.49 -2.34 15.55
C ARG A 180 -5.62 -1.62 14.78
N GLN A 181 -6.08 -2.22 13.68
CA GLN A 181 -7.08 -1.63 12.80
C GLN A 181 -8.52 -2.08 13.10
N GLY A 182 -8.78 -2.89 14.13
CA GLY A 182 -10.12 -3.42 14.42
C GLY A 182 -10.07 -4.89 14.88
N LEU A 183 -10.90 -5.73 14.28
CA LEU A 183 -10.93 -7.16 14.58
C LEU A 183 -10.36 -7.95 13.40
N ALA A 184 -9.77 -9.12 13.66
CA ALA A 184 -9.27 -9.99 12.61
C ALA A 184 -9.66 -11.45 12.84
N ALA A 185 -9.77 -12.19 11.73
CA ALA A 185 -9.65 -13.63 11.69
C ALA A 185 -8.34 -13.98 10.96
N THR A 186 -7.52 -14.85 11.56
CA THR A 186 -6.22 -15.25 11.01
C THR A 186 -6.16 -16.75 10.82
N TRP A 187 -5.56 -17.18 9.72
CA TRP A 187 -5.29 -18.57 9.42
C TRP A 187 -3.90 -18.67 8.79
N THR A 188 -3.22 -19.79 8.99
CA THR A 188 -1.94 -20.07 8.35
C THR A 188 -1.97 -21.49 7.86
N ASP A 189 -1.73 -21.66 6.55
CA ASP A 189 -1.66 -22.97 5.93
C ASP A 189 -0.41 -23.71 6.42
N ALA A 190 -0.58 -24.92 6.97
CA ALA A 190 0.50 -25.67 7.57
C ALA A 190 1.52 -26.20 6.54
N GLY A 191 1.10 -26.44 5.29
CA GLY A 191 1.97 -26.98 4.25
C GLY A 191 2.83 -25.92 3.58
N THR A 192 2.23 -24.78 3.22
CA THR A 192 2.87 -23.71 2.44
C THR A 192 3.41 -22.56 3.29
N GLY A 193 2.94 -22.45 4.54
CA GLY A 193 3.20 -21.33 5.43
C GLY A 193 2.47 -20.04 5.03
N THR A 194 1.54 -20.10 4.06
CA THR A 194 0.77 -18.93 3.62
C THR A 194 -0.10 -18.42 4.77
N ARG A 195 0.11 -17.17 5.16
CA ARG A 195 -0.70 -16.49 6.19
C ARG A 195 -1.85 -15.74 5.54
N VAL A 196 -3.07 -15.94 6.04
CA VAL A 196 -4.25 -15.17 5.63
C VAL A 196 -4.77 -14.40 6.84
N GLU A 197 -5.01 -13.11 6.65
CA GLU A 197 -5.54 -12.22 7.68
C GLU A 197 -6.73 -11.44 7.14
N VAL A 198 -7.90 -11.68 7.70
CA VAL A 198 -9.16 -11.03 7.34
C VAL A 198 -9.51 -10.02 8.41
N ILE A 199 -9.31 -8.74 8.10
CA ILE A 199 -9.55 -7.62 9.00
C ILE A 199 -10.94 -7.06 8.76
N ARG A 200 -11.69 -6.90 9.85
CA ARG A 200 -12.88 -6.06 9.92
C ARG A 200 -12.48 -4.74 10.61
N PRO A 201 -12.29 -3.65 9.85
CA PRO A 201 -11.64 -2.48 10.38
C PRO A 201 -12.59 -1.57 11.18
N ALA A 202 -12.05 -0.90 12.19
CA ALA A 202 -12.57 0.35 12.76
C ALA A 202 -11.95 1.53 11.98
N ILE A 203 -12.78 2.31 11.28
CA ILE A 203 -12.30 3.31 10.32
C ILE A 203 -11.73 4.57 11.00
N ASP A 204 -12.09 4.84 12.24
CA ASP A 204 -11.50 5.89 13.07
C ASP A 204 -10.00 5.69 13.36
N THR A 205 -9.46 4.50 13.08
CA THR A 205 -8.01 4.20 13.17
C THR A 205 -7.24 4.46 11.87
N TYR A 206 -7.92 4.89 10.80
CA TYR A 206 -7.30 5.07 9.49
C TYR A 206 -6.53 6.39 9.39
N ASN A 207 -5.52 6.40 8.52
CA ASN A 207 -4.86 7.65 8.14
C ASN A 207 -5.62 8.34 7.00
N ASP A 208 -5.60 9.66 7.03
CA ASP A 208 -6.17 10.59 6.04
C ASP A 208 -5.44 10.58 4.68
N ARG A 209 -4.48 9.67 4.50
CA ARG A 209 -3.63 9.57 3.30
C ARG A 209 -2.99 10.92 2.96
N GLY A 210 -2.45 11.62 3.96
CA GLY A 210 -1.79 12.91 3.72
C GLY A 210 -2.75 14.02 3.31
N GLY A 211 -3.99 13.96 3.79
CA GLY A 211 -5.05 14.93 3.51
C GLY A 211 -5.84 14.68 2.23
N THR A 212 -5.76 13.48 1.64
CA THR A 212 -6.55 13.08 0.45
C THR A 212 -7.70 12.14 0.76
N ALA A 213 -7.87 11.77 2.03
CA ALA A 213 -8.97 10.97 2.51
C ALA A 213 -9.63 11.62 3.72
N VAL A 214 -10.95 11.49 3.80
CA VAL A 214 -11.81 12.01 4.87
C VAL A 214 -11.99 10.88 5.85
N VAL A 215 -11.31 10.99 6.98
CA VAL A 215 -11.37 9.99 8.05
C VAL A 215 -12.19 10.53 9.23
N PRO A 216 -12.80 9.65 10.05
CA PRO A 216 -13.61 10.09 11.19
C PRO A 216 -12.82 10.83 12.28
N LYS A 217 -11.51 10.61 12.34
CA LYS A 217 -10.63 11.17 13.36
C LYS A 217 -9.34 11.64 12.69
N ASP A 218 -9.02 12.91 12.87
CA ASP A 218 -7.77 13.48 12.39
C ASP A 218 -6.57 12.89 13.14
N GLY A 219 -5.46 12.76 12.42
CA GLY A 219 -4.19 12.38 13.02
C GLY A 219 -3.62 13.51 13.87
N GLU A 220 -3.04 13.17 15.01
CA GLU A 220 -2.23 14.12 15.77
C GLU A 220 -0.94 14.47 15.01
N LEU A 221 -0.31 15.58 15.42
CA LEU A 221 1.00 15.95 14.90
C LEU A 221 2.01 14.82 15.18
N ARG A 222 2.55 14.26 14.10
CA ARG A 222 3.54 13.20 14.18
C ARG A 222 4.84 13.75 14.78
N ARG A 223 5.31 13.13 15.86
CA ARG A 223 6.60 13.46 16.51
C ARG A 223 7.62 12.34 16.41
N SER A 224 7.22 11.18 15.90
CA SER A 224 8.06 10.00 15.77
C SER A 224 8.63 9.87 14.36
N PRO A 225 9.88 9.41 14.21
CA PRO A 225 10.47 9.14 12.90
C PRO A 225 9.62 8.24 12.01
N CYS A 226 9.89 8.26 10.70
CA CYS A 226 9.29 7.36 9.72
C CYS A 226 10.38 6.64 8.91
N LEU A 227 10.29 5.30 8.83
CA LEU A 227 11.23 4.46 8.08
C LEU A 227 10.65 3.91 6.78
N MET A 228 9.49 4.42 6.35
CA MET A 228 8.85 3.98 5.10
C MET A 228 9.75 4.27 3.89
N THR A 229 10.31 5.47 3.80
CA THR A 229 11.23 5.85 2.71
C THR A 229 12.53 5.06 2.70
N ALA A 230 12.94 4.51 3.84
CA ALA A 230 14.13 3.68 3.96
C ALA A 230 13.87 2.20 3.61
N THR A 231 12.64 1.72 3.72
CA THR A 231 12.37 0.27 3.69
C THR A 231 11.22 -0.16 2.78
N SER A 232 10.55 0.78 2.14
CA SER A 232 9.44 0.52 1.24
C SER A 232 9.62 1.29 -0.07
N ILE A 233 9.50 0.58 -1.19
CA ILE A 233 9.36 1.19 -2.51
C ILE A 233 7.90 1.07 -2.95
N SER A 234 7.35 2.15 -3.51
CA SER A 234 5.96 2.17 -3.99
C SER A 234 5.91 2.67 -5.42
N VAL A 235 5.31 1.89 -6.30
CA VAL A 235 5.20 2.18 -7.75
C VAL A 235 3.73 2.10 -8.15
N ASN A 236 3.22 3.11 -8.83
CA ASN A 236 1.84 3.07 -9.35
C ASN A 236 1.77 2.34 -10.71
N TYR A 237 0.56 2.11 -11.22
CA TYR A 237 0.35 1.41 -12.50
C TYR A 237 0.96 2.11 -13.74
N LEU A 238 1.30 3.40 -13.64
CA LEU A 238 1.98 4.16 -14.69
C LEU A 238 3.52 4.06 -14.62
N GLY A 239 4.06 3.35 -13.63
CA GLY A 239 5.49 3.23 -13.40
C GLY A 239 6.08 4.35 -12.55
N GLU A 240 5.27 5.22 -11.95
CA GLU A 240 5.76 6.32 -11.13
C GLU A 240 6.18 5.81 -9.76
N VAL A 241 7.44 6.04 -9.40
CA VAL A 241 7.98 5.77 -8.06
C VAL A 241 7.56 6.93 -7.15
N LYS A 242 7.01 6.59 -5.99
CA LYS A 242 6.47 7.55 -5.02
C LYS A 242 7.26 7.48 -3.72
N MET A 243 7.32 8.61 -3.00
CA MET A 243 7.96 8.69 -1.68
C MET A 243 7.42 7.64 -0.69
N CYS A 244 6.13 7.32 -0.73
CA CYS A 244 5.47 6.40 0.20
C CYS A 244 4.18 5.82 -0.42
N CYS A 245 3.72 4.69 0.13
CA CYS A 245 2.46 4.06 -0.24
C CYS A 245 1.22 4.94 -0.01
N ASN A 246 1.29 5.91 0.90
CA ASN A 246 0.19 6.84 1.15
C ASN A 246 0.09 7.98 0.12
N VAL A 247 1.06 8.12 -0.77
CA VAL A 247 1.03 9.14 -1.83
C VAL A 247 0.13 8.63 -2.97
N GLU A 248 -0.88 9.41 -3.33
CA GLU A 248 -1.73 9.21 -4.52
C GLU A 248 -1.45 10.35 -5.51
N PRO A 249 -0.57 10.18 -6.52
CA PRO A 249 -0.14 11.25 -7.40
C PRO A 249 -1.21 11.79 -8.35
N LEU A 250 -2.36 11.12 -8.45
CA LEU A 250 -3.52 11.69 -9.16
C LEU A 250 -4.11 12.88 -8.40
N GLU A 251 -3.87 12.97 -7.09
CA GLU A 251 -4.18 14.16 -6.29
C GLU A 251 -3.07 15.20 -6.48
N GLU A 252 -3.43 16.40 -6.94
CA GLU A 252 -2.45 17.44 -7.32
C GLU A 252 -1.49 17.77 -6.17
N GLN A 253 -2.00 17.89 -4.94
CA GLN A 253 -1.19 18.18 -3.75
C GLN A 253 -0.12 17.12 -3.45
N HIS A 254 -0.28 15.90 -3.99
CA HIS A 254 0.66 14.80 -3.84
C HIS A 254 1.67 14.68 -4.98
N ARG A 255 1.49 15.39 -6.08
CA ARG A 255 2.36 15.30 -7.27
C ARG A 255 3.82 15.59 -6.95
N GLN A 256 4.07 16.49 -6.00
CA GLN A 256 5.40 16.82 -5.49
C GLN A 256 6.15 15.65 -4.83
N TYR A 257 5.45 14.59 -4.39
CA TYR A 257 6.04 13.41 -3.74
C TYR A 257 6.35 12.27 -4.72
N VAL A 258 6.20 12.49 -6.03
CA VAL A 258 6.68 11.58 -7.07
C VAL A 258 8.19 11.75 -7.23
N VAL A 259 8.90 10.63 -7.18
CA VAL A 259 10.36 10.58 -7.25
C VAL A 259 10.84 10.57 -8.70
N GLY A 260 10.13 9.86 -9.57
CA GLY A 260 10.42 9.72 -10.99
C GLY A 260 9.63 8.56 -11.58
N ASN A 261 9.97 8.13 -12.79
CA ASN A 261 9.29 7.03 -13.47
C ASN A 261 10.29 5.94 -13.89
N VAL A 262 9.91 4.68 -13.67
CA VAL A 262 10.71 3.51 -14.07
C VAL A 262 10.85 3.34 -15.58
N ARG A 263 10.11 4.11 -16.39
CA ARG A 263 10.35 4.22 -17.84
C ARG A 263 11.71 4.87 -18.12
N ASP A 264 12.07 5.86 -17.33
CA ASP A 264 13.17 6.78 -17.63
C ASP A 264 14.45 6.46 -16.85
N ALA A 265 14.31 5.77 -15.72
CA ALA A 265 15.42 5.38 -14.84
C ALA A 265 15.19 3.99 -14.24
N SER A 266 16.22 3.40 -13.64
CA SER A 266 16.11 2.18 -12.83
C SER A 266 15.45 2.46 -11.48
N LEU A 267 14.83 1.44 -10.88
CA LEU A 267 14.38 1.48 -9.48
C LEU A 267 15.53 1.83 -8.54
N GLY A 268 16.73 1.33 -8.82
CA GLY A 268 17.92 1.63 -8.05
C GLY A 268 18.27 3.12 -8.08
N GLU A 269 18.30 3.74 -9.25
CA GLU A 269 18.56 5.19 -9.37
C GLU A 269 17.49 6.03 -8.69
N LEU A 270 16.21 5.65 -8.82
CA LEU A 270 15.10 6.40 -8.23
C LEU A 270 15.07 6.25 -6.70
N PHE A 271 15.18 5.02 -6.19
CA PHE A 271 15.14 4.77 -4.75
C PHE A 271 16.45 5.19 -4.08
N GLY A 272 17.61 4.91 -4.66
CA GLY A 272 18.92 5.32 -4.15
C GLY A 272 19.25 6.80 -4.39
N GLY A 273 18.45 7.50 -5.20
CA GLY A 273 18.77 8.84 -5.67
C GLY A 273 18.66 9.96 -4.62
N PRO A 274 19.15 11.16 -4.95
CA PRO A 274 19.24 12.30 -4.02
C PRO A 274 17.90 12.70 -3.39
N LEU A 275 16.80 12.66 -4.15
CA LEU A 275 15.49 13.04 -3.64
C LEU A 275 15.02 12.11 -2.52
N MET A 276 15.20 10.80 -2.69
CA MET A 276 14.88 9.83 -1.64
C MET A 276 15.84 9.91 -0.47
N ALA A 277 17.11 10.26 -0.68
CA ALA A 277 18.06 10.53 0.41
C ALA A 277 17.59 11.69 1.30
N VAL A 278 17.15 12.82 0.71
CA VAL A 278 16.56 13.95 1.44
C VAL A 278 15.34 13.51 2.25
N TRP A 279 14.44 12.74 1.64
CA TRP A 279 13.26 12.27 2.36
C TRP A 279 13.61 11.36 3.52
N ARG A 280 14.55 10.42 3.35
CA ARG A 280 14.99 9.53 4.44
C ARG A 280 15.59 10.31 5.59
N GLU A 281 16.48 11.26 5.31
CA GLU A 281 17.15 12.05 6.34
C GLU A 281 16.15 12.85 7.18
N ARG A 282 15.26 13.61 6.53
CA ARG A 282 14.23 14.40 7.21
C ARG A 282 13.28 13.53 8.01
N GLN A 283 12.77 12.46 7.42
CA GLN A 283 11.82 11.56 8.09
C GLN A 283 12.45 10.79 9.26
N ALA A 284 13.76 10.48 9.21
CA ALA A 284 14.49 9.89 10.33
C ALA A 284 14.60 10.85 11.53
N GLN A 285 14.60 12.15 11.28
CA GLN A 285 14.64 13.20 12.31
C GLN A 285 13.25 13.70 12.70
N ALA A 286 12.18 13.09 12.18
CA ALA A 286 10.80 13.57 12.31
C ALA A 286 10.60 15.03 11.85
N ASP A 287 11.35 15.46 10.83
CA ASP A 287 11.16 16.73 10.14
C ASP A 287 10.14 16.58 9.00
N TRP A 288 8.97 17.21 9.17
CA TRP A 288 7.87 17.21 8.20
C TRP A 288 7.69 18.55 7.47
N SER A 289 8.65 19.47 7.62
CA SER A 289 8.56 20.82 7.04
C SER A 289 8.39 20.80 5.52
N ALA A 290 9.05 19.85 4.84
CA ALA A 290 8.99 19.64 3.39
C ALA A 290 8.02 18.51 2.97
N SER A 291 7.33 17.87 3.92
CA SER A 291 6.42 16.76 3.64
C SER A 291 5.13 16.88 4.46
N ALA A 292 4.30 17.86 4.08
CA ALA A 292 3.03 18.15 4.76
C ALA A 292 2.13 16.90 4.87
N ALA A 293 2.12 16.04 3.85
CA ALA A 293 1.39 14.77 3.84
C ALA A 293 1.82 13.78 4.94
N CYS A 294 2.99 13.97 5.55
CA CYS A 294 3.47 13.12 6.64
C CYS A 294 3.14 13.68 8.04
N ARG A 295 2.77 14.96 8.13
CA ARG A 295 2.63 15.69 9.41
C ARG A 295 1.57 15.10 10.33
N THR A 296 0.47 14.59 9.79
CA THR A 296 -0.64 13.95 10.51
C THR A 296 -0.71 12.44 10.26
N CYS A 297 0.29 11.88 9.56
CA CYS A 297 0.23 10.50 9.13
C CYS A 297 0.40 9.53 10.32
N VAL A 298 -0.65 8.79 10.63
CA VAL A 298 -0.68 7.73 11.67
C VAL A 298 -0.20 6.36 11.16
N GLN A 299 0.42 6.31 9.97
CA GLN A 299 0.95 5.05 9.44
C GLN A 299 2.03 4.51 10.39
N PRO A 300 1.89 3.27 10.87
CA PRO A 300 2.84 2.71 11.80
C PRO A 300 4.13 2.33 11.06
N LEU A 301 5.24 2.29 11.80
CA LEU A 301 6.55 1.99 11.23
C LEU A 301 6.61 0.59 10.63
N PRO A 302 7.34 0.36 9.53
CA PRO A 302 7.47 -0.96 8.91
C PRO A 302 7.96 -2.07 9.85
N GLU A 303 8.66 -1.74 10.94
CA GLU A 303 9.06 -2.68 12.00
C GLU A 303 7.89 -3.25 12.81
N THR A 304 6.75 -2.56 12.79
CA THR A 304 5.50 -3.01 13.41
C THR A 304 4.62 -3.82 12.43
N ARG A 305 4.97 -3.85 11.14
CA ARG A 305 4.37 -4.76 10.16
C ARG A 305 5.01 -6.14 10.39
N ARG A 306 4.42 -6.91 11.32
CA ARG A 306 4.82 -8.30 11.65
C ARG A 306 4.54 -9.24 10.49
#